data_AF-A0A2E1X2H0-F1
#
_entry.id   AF-A0A2E1X2H0-F1
#
_cell.length_a   1.000
_cell.length_b   1.000
_cell.length_c   1.000
_cell.angle_alpha   90.00
_cell.angle_beta   90.00
_cell.angle_gamma   90.00
#
_symmetry.space_group_name_H-M   'P 1'
#
loop_
_entity.id
_entity.type
_entity.pdbx_description
1 polymer ?
#
loop_
_entity_poly.entity_id
_entity_poly.type
_entity_poly.pdbx_seq_one_letter_code
_entity_poly.pdbx_strand_id
1 'polypeptide(L)'
;MASDEQNSAPGGANPRYRSRAAESIHRRLVGLVKSLLTRKGQETLDGLPNEIELNLRIPVRLDRNEIADSRNFAQSLLAQVESLRIQGETEALGHRSGHAACYWCNAAVCEHSMPPDHHSVLIGWSPTGVPLWKNLTSVLIVDKDAQIDFLYGEKPGPVITWRSEGDLLDNILPEYLNDSLFAHPVGALLAGGFALPMPYGDTDLLSVTALILESRTGRSVPKYSLNLISNTPPPHHLATLLGSGTSSILTNWISSLRSSLNNLQQELMGLASKGKRSSLQASRELIVELLIESRSYLETLRRRSERRTKHAQQRTEDPNRPTSAAISDLLSCDYKDLFHDRKESTVVIRGRQGRIHIFTANGRHITSAIYSNDAIQTRIARGRWKSMEENKGCAFLEHVSKILAKPGEDSSANDAS
;
A
#
# COMPACT_ATOMS: atom_id res chain seq x y z
N MET A 1 -52.68 -14.28 -68.54
CA MET A 1 -51.90 -13.32 -69.35
C MET A 1 -51.35 -12.29 -68.38
N ALA A 2 -50.04 -12.07 -68.46
CA ALA A 2 -49.24 -11.02 -67.80
C ALA A 2 -49.92 -9.64 -67.90
N SER A 3 -49.65 -8.60 -67.11
CA SER A 3 -48.66 -8.16 -66.11
C SER A 3 -49.27 -6.83 -65.59
N ASP A 4 -49.03 -6.27 -64.40
CA ASP A 4 -47.76 -5.78 -63.89
C ASP A 4 -47.93 -5.40 -62.41
N GLU A 5 -46.87 -5.67 -61.66
CA GLU A 5 -46.63 -5.24 -60.29
C GLU A 5 -46.36 -3.73 -60.23
N GLN A 6 -46.89 -3.05 -59.21
CA GLN A 6 -46.20 -1.92 -58.58
C GLN A 6 -46.58 -1.79 -57.10
N ASN A 7 -45.85 -2.57 -56.30
CA ASN A 7 -45.06 -2.12 -55.16
C ASN A 7 -45.76 -1.19 -54.14
N SER A 8 -46.57 -1.79 -53.27
CA SER A 8 -46.97 -1.21 -51.99
C SER A 8 -45.89 -1.52 -50.95
N ALA A 9 -45.03 -0.56 -50.60
CA ALA A 9 -44.11 -0.69 -49.48
C ALA A 9 -44.85 -0.42 -48.15
N PRO A 10 -44.85 -1.33 -47.15
CA PRO A 10 -45.30 -1.01 -45.81
C PRO A 10 -44.10 -0.78 -44.87
N GLY A 11 -44.27 0.16 -43.94
CA GLY A 11 -43.52 0.16 -42.68
C GLY A 11 -42.33 1.11 -42.61
N GLY A 12 -42.60 2.41 -42.62
CA GLY A 12 -41.66 3.39 -42.07
C GLY A 12 -41.32 3.03 -40.62
N ALA A 13 -40.07 2.64 -40.37
CA ALA A 13 -39.56 2.44 -39.03
C ALA A 13 -39.60 3.77 -38.27
N ASN A 14 -40.42 3.82 -37.23
CA ASN A 14 -40.54 4.96 -36.33
C ASN A 14 -39.14 5.33 -35.78
N PRO A 15 -38.62 6.55 -35.97
CA PRO A 15 -37.30 6.91 -35.47
C PRO A 15 -37.34 6.90 -33.95
N ARG A 16 -36.60 5.95 -33.33
CA ARG A 16 -36.42 5.85 -31.88
C ARG A 16 -35.94 7.22 -31.36
N TYR A 17 -36.82 7.92 -30.64
CA TYR A 17 -36.53 9.22 -30.03
C TYR A 17 -35.38 9.05 -29.02
N ARG A 18 -34.15 9.41 -29.42
CA ARG A 18 -32.98 9.39 -28.54
C ARG A 18 -32.88 10.74 -27.83
N SER A 19 -33.23 10.77 -26.55
CA SER A 19 -33.01 11.96 -25.72
C SER A 19 -31.53 12.11 -25.40
N ARG A 20 -30.85 13.08 -26.02
CA ARG A 20 -29.45 13.44 -25.72
C ARG A 20 -29.24 13.75 -24.23
N ALA A 21 -30.26 14.28 -23.56
CA ALA A 21 -30.23 14.56 -22.13
C ALA A 21 -30.18 13.26 -21.31
N ALA A 22 -31.00 12.26 -21.64
CA ALA A 22 -30.98 10.96 -20.97
C ALA A 22 -29.64 10.23 -21.16
N GLU A 23 -29.07 10.28 -22.37
CA GLU A 23 -27.73 9.73 -22.63
C GLU A 23 -26.62 10.45 -21.86
N SER A 24 -26.77 11.77 -21.64
CA SER A 24 -25.84 12.56 -20.83
C SER A 24 -25.92 12.19 -19.34
N ILE A 25 -27.14 11.99 -18.82
CA ILE A 25 -27.36 11.53 -17.44
C ILE A 25 -26.72 10.16 -17.24
N HIS A 26 -26.96 9.21 -18.15
CA HIS A 26 -26.35 7.88 -18.09
C HIS A 26 -24.82 7.95 -18.08
N ARG A 27 -24.20 8.72 -19.00
CA ARG A 27 -22.74 8.90 -19.03
C ARG A 27 -22.18 9.51 -17.74
N ARG A 28 -22.89 10.49 -17.15
CA ARG A 28 -22.51 11.11 -15.88
C ARG A 28 -22.61 10.13 -14.72
N LEU A 29 -23.66 9.30 -14.68
CA LEU A 29 -23.81 8.24 -13.69
C LEU A 29 -22.68 7.20 -13.80
N VAL A 30 -22.35 6.75 -15.01
CA VAL A 30 -21.21 5.84 -15.24
C VAL A 30 -19.90 6.47 -14.76
N GLY A 31 -19.63 7.73 -15.11
CA GLY A 31 -18.44 8.44 -14.65
C GLY A 31 -18.37 8.58 -13.13
N LEU A 32 -19.49 8.92 -12.49
CA LEU A 32 -19.60 9.02 -11.04
C LEU A 32 -19.33 7.68 -10.36
N VAL A 33 -20.01 6.62 -10.79
CA VAL A 33 -19.87 5.27 -10.21
C VAL A 33 -18.42 4.79 -10.35
N LYS A 34 -17.83 4.94 -11.55
CA LYS A 34 -16.41 4.66 -11.75
C LYS A 34 -15.52 5.45 -10.78
N SER A 35 -15.77 6.75 -10.62
CA SER A 35 -14.99 7.59 -9.70
C SER A 35 -15.13 7.19 -8.22
N LEU A 36 -16.32 6.73 -7.82
CA LEU A 36 -16.60 6.26 -6.46
C LEU A 36 -15.93 4.89 -6.20
N LEU A 37 -15.89 4.02 -7.21
CA LEU A 37 -15.20 2.72 -7.15
C LEU A 37 -13.67 2.83 -7.24
N THR A 38 -13.12 3.89 -7.85
CA THR A 38 -11.66 4.07 -8.10
C THR A 38 -10.96 5.00 -7.10
N ARG A 39 -11.49 5.20 -5.89
CA ARG A 39 -10.98 6.24 -4.96
C ARG A 39 -9.45 6.24 -4.85
N LYS A 40 -8.87 7.44 -5.06
CA LYS A 40 -7.43 7.75 -5.10
C LYS A 40 -6.62 6.93 -4.08
N GLY A 41 -5.81 5.99 -4.57
CA GLY A 41 -4.79 5.30 -3.78
C GLY A 41 -4.97 3.79 -3.58
N GLN A 42 -6.05 3.17 -4.08
CA GLN A 42 -6.16 1.72 -4.14
C GLN A 42 -5.96 1.21 -5.57
N GLU A 43 -4.94 0.38 -5.73
CA GLU A 43 -4.68 -0.41 -6.92
C GLU A 43 -5.66 -1.58 -7.01
N THR A 44 -6.04 -1.85 -8.26
CA THR A 44 -6.83 -2.96 -8.79
C THR A 44 -8.34 -2.91 -8.55
N LEU A 45 -9.04 -2.54 -9.63
CA LEU A 45 -10.43 -2.87 -9.95
C LEU A 45 -10.65 -4.40 -10.12
N ASP A 46 -9.79 -5.24 -9.55
CA ASP A 46 -9.83 -6.68 -9.71
C ASP A 46 -10.98 -7.23 -8.86
N GLY A 47 -12.08 -7.59 -9.51
CA GLY A 47 -13.22 -8.24 -8.84
C GLY A 47 -14.54 -7.50 -8.92
N LEU A 48 -14.59 -6.31 -9.53
CA LEU A 48 -15.88 -5.66 -9.80
C LEU A 48 -16.57 -6.37 -10.98
N PRO A 49 -17.89 -6.57 -10.91
CA PRO A 49 -18.63 -7.18 -12.00
C PRO A 49 -18.56 -6.30 -13.26
N ASN A 50 -18.55 -6.94 -14.44
CA ASN A 50 -18.50 -6.24 -15.73
C ASN A 50 -19.71 -5.34 -15.98
N GLU A 51 -20.81 -5.63 -15.28
CA GLU A 51 -22.06 -4.90 -15.33
C GLU A 51 -22.55 -4.68 -13.89
N ILE A 52 -23.02 -3.46 -13.61
CA ILE A 52 -23.55 -3.08 -12.31
C ILE A 52 -24.96 -2.54 -12.55
N GLU A 53 -25.96 -3.20 -11.99
CA GLU A 53 -27.34 -2.71 -12.01
C GLU A 53 -27.58 -1.79 -10.81
N LEU A 54 -27.99 -0.55 -11.07
CA LEU A 54 -28.29 0.43 -10.05
C LEU A 54 -29.79 0.71 -10.00
N ASN A 55 -30.40 0.41 -8.87
CA ASN A 55 -31.82 0.66 -8.64
C ASN A 55 -32.04 2.06 -8.06
N LEU A 56 -31.95 3.07 -8.92
CA LEU A 56 -32.06 4.48 -8.52
C LEU A 56 -33.52 4.92 -8.44
N ARG A 57 -33.97 5.28 -7.23
CA ARG A 57 -35.21 6.05 -7.03
C ARG A 57 -34.86 7.53 -6.95
N ILE A 58 -35.22 8.28 -7.99
CA ILE A 58 -35.03 9.74 -8.05
C ILE A 58 -36.38 10.38 -7.75
N PRO A 59 -36.63 10.87 -6.51
CA PRO A 59 -37.84 11.63 -6.24
C PRO A 59 -37.79 12.93 -7.05
N VAL A 60 -38.67 13.07 -8.04
CA VAL A 60 -38.83 14.30 -8.83
C VAL A 60 -40.15 14.94 -8.43
N ARG A 61 -40.07 15.96 -7.57
CA ARG A 61 -41.21 16.80 -7.23
C ARG A 61 -41.25 17.96 -8.22
N LEU A 62 -42.28 18.01 -9.06
CA LEU A 62 -42.41 19.00 -10.14
C LEU A 62 -42.78 20.40 -9.61
N ASP A 63 -43.29 20.46 -8.38
CA ASP A 63 -43.81 21.66 -7.73
C ASP A 63 -42.80 22.33 -6.79
N ARG A 64 -41.74 21.63 -6.37
CA ARG A 64 -40.75 22.12 -5.41
C ARG A 64 -39.35 21.55 -5.67
N ASN A 65 -38.33 22.40 -5.50
CA ASN A 65 -36.93 21.98 -5.56
C ASN A 65 -36.33 21.95 -4.15
N GLU A 66 -36.48 20.82 -3.45
CA GLU A 66 -36.00 20.66 -2.08
C GLU A 66 -34.55 20.10 -2.06
N ILE A 67 -33.64 20.82 -1.41
CA ILE A 67 -32.24 20.39 -1.22
C ILE A 67 -32.16 19.04 -0.48
N ALA A 68 -33.14 18.74 0.38
CA ALA A 68 -33.24 17.48 1.12
C ALA A 68 -33.37 16.26 0.18
N ASP A 69 -34.15 16.36 -0.89
CA ASP A 69 -34.33 15.27 -1.86
C ASP A 69 -33.02 14.95 -2.59
N SER A 70 -32.25 15.98 -2.93
CA SER A 70 -30.93 15.81 -3.53
C SER A 70 -29.93 15.15 -2.57
N ARG A 71 -29.97 15.49 -1.28
CA ARG A 71 -29.13 14.87 -0.24
C ARG A 71 -29.51 13.40 -0.01
N ASN A 72 -30.80 13.12 0.09
CA ASN A 72 -31.32 11.76 0.27
C ASN A 72 -30.97 10.88 -0.94
N PHE A 73 -31.11 11.40 -2.15
CA PHE A 73 -30.67 10.73 -3.38
C PHE A 73 -29.16 10.44 -3.34
N ALA A 74 -28.33 11.43 -3.00
CA ALA A 74 -26.88 11.24 -2.90
C ALA A 74 -26.49 10.18 -1.86
N GLN A 75 -27.13 10.19 -0.69
CA GLN A 75 -26.89 9.20 0.37
C GLN A 75 -27.33 7.78 -0.05
N SER A 76 -28.49 7.66 -0.70
CA SER A 76 -28.99 6.39 -1.24
C SER A 76 -28.06 5.83 -2.33
N LEU A 77 -27.60 6.69 -3.24
CA LEU A 77 -26.65 6.32 -4.30
C LEU A 77 -25.31 5.86 -3.71
N LEU A 78 -24.76 6.59 -2.73
CA LEU A 78 -23.53 6.20 -2.05
C LEU A 78 -23.69 4.86 -1.33
N ALA A 79 -24.82 4.63 -0.65
CA ALA A 79 -25.10 3.38 0.03
C ALA A 79 -25.22 2.20 -0.95
N GLN A 80 -25.87 2.38 -2.11
CA GLN A 80 -25.98 1.34 -3.14
C GLN A 80 -24.62 1.02 -3.76
N VAL A 81 -23.83 2.04 -4.13
CA VAL A 81 -22.49 1.84 -4.70
C VAL A 81 -21.57 1.15 -3.69
N GLU A 82 -21.64 1.52 -2.41
CA GLU A 82 -20.87 0.85 -1.37
C GLU A 82 -21.33 -0.60 -1.16
N SER A 83 -22.64 -0.88 -1.18
CA SER A 83 -23.16 -2.25 -1.11
C SER A 83 -22.68 -3.12 -2.26
N LEU A 84 -22.73 -2.60 -3.49
CA LEU A 84 -22.24 -3.29 -4.69
C LEU A 84 -20.74 -3.51 -4.64
N ARG A 85 -19.99 -2.57 -4.06
CA ARG A 85 -18.55 -2.72 -3.85
C ARG A 85 -18.24 -3.77 -2.80
N ILE A 86 -18.95 -3.78 -1.66
CA ILE A 86 -18.82 -4.81 -0.63
C ILE A 86 -19.11 -6.18 -1.24
N GLN A 87 -20.20 -6.30 -2.01
CA GLN A 87 -20.57 -7.53 -2.69
C GLN A 87 -19.49 -7.95 -3.69
N GLY A 88 -19.05 -7.07 -4.60
CA GLY A 88 -18.02 -7.39 -5.59
C GLY A 88 -16.67 -7.77 -4.97
N GLU A 89 -16.21 -7.03 -3.94
CA GLU A 89 -14.99 -7.41 -3.20
C GLU A 89 -15.14 -8.76 -2.50
N THR A 90 -16.28 -9.02 -1.86
CA THR A 90 -16.52 -10.29 -1.15
C THR A 90 -16.64 -11.45 -2.14
N GLU A 91 -17.32 -11.27 -3.27
CA GLU A 91 -17.44 -12.30 -4.31
C GLU A 91 -16.09 -12.60 -4.98
N ALA A 92 -15.25 -11.59 -5.20
CA ALA A 92 -13.98 -11.76 -5.90
C ALA A 92 -12.82 -12.19 -5.00
N LEU A 93 -12.77 -11.68 -3.78
CA LEU A 93 -11.66 -11.88 -2.84
C LEU A 93 -12.05 -12.73 -1.64
N GLY A 94 -13.33 -13.08 -1.47
CA GLY A 94 -13.84 -13.76 -0.28
C GLY A 94 -13.81 -12.88 0.98
N HIS A 95 -13.47 -11.60 0.90
CA HIS A 95 -13.38 -10.75 2.09
C HIS A 95 -13.52 -9.27 1.76
N ARG A 96 -13.68 -8.49 2.82
CA ARG A 96 -13.76 -7.03 2.78
C ARG A 96 -12.48 -6.44 3.35
N SER A 97 -11.80 -5.59 2.57
CA SER A 97 -10.60 -4.88 3.04
C SER A 97 -10.93 -4.03 4.26
N GLY A 98 -10.12 -4.14 5.31
CA GLY A 98 -10.30 -3.45 6.58
C GLY A 98 -11.14 -4.19 7.61
N HIS A 99 -11.80 -5.29 7.25
CA HIS A 99 -12.76 -5.98 8.12
C HIS A 99 -12.42 -7.48 8.28
N ALA A 100 -12.62 -8.03 9.47
CA ALA A 100 -12.62 -9.47 9.69
C ALA A 100 -14.00 -10.06 9.35
N ALA A 101 -14.05 -11.13 8.56
CA ALA A 101 -15.32 -11.80 8.27
C ALA A 101 -15.95 -12.34 9.57
N CYS A 102 -17.25 -12.16 9.74
CA CYS A 102 -17.99 -12.74 10.86
C CYS A 102 -18.80 -13.93 10.34
N TYR A 103 -18.38 -15.14 10.71
CA TYR A 103 -19.05 -16.38 10.29
C TYR A 103 -20.41 -16.55 10.98
N TRP A 104 -20.58 -16.02 12.20
CA TRP A 104 -21.87 -16.00 12.89
C TRP A 104 -22.92 -15.14 12.15
N CYS A 105 -22.55 -13.90 11.81
CA CYS A 105 -23.44 -13.00 11.08
C CYS A 105 -23.54 -13.35 9.59
N ASN A 106 -22.69 -14.25 9.10
CA ASN A 106 -22.48 -14.53 7.68
C ASN A 106 -22.33 -13.24 6.85
N ALA A 107 -21.54 -12.29 7.36
CA ALA A 107 -21.39 -10.96 6.76
C ALA A 107 -19.92 -10.50 6.78
N ALA A 108 -19.48 -9.91 5.66
CA ALA A 108 -18.15 -9.30 5.54
C ALA A 108 -18.05 -7.98 6.32
N VAL A 109 -19.18 -7.32 6.58
CA VAL A 109 -19.28 -6.09 7.39
C VAL A 109 -20.40 -6.26 8.41
N CYS A 110 -20.06 -6.19 9.69
CA CYS A 110 -21.00 -6.15 10.81
C CYS A 110 -20.35 -5.45 12.00
N GLU A 111 -21.08 -5.28 13.11
CA GLU A 111 -20.53 -4.66 14.33
C GLU A 111 -19.27 -5.38 14.84
N HIS A 112 -19.19 -6.69 14.67
CA HIS A 112 -18.05 -7.50 15.12
C HIS A 112 -16.85 -7.46 14.17
N SER A 113 -16.98 -6.95 12.94
CA SER A 113 -15.94 -7.08 11.91
C SER A 113 -14.80 -6.07 12.05
N MET A 114 -14.90 -5.13 13.00
CA MET A 114 -13.90 -4.11 13.29
C MET A 114 -13.40 -4.22 14.74
N PRO A 115 -12.13 -3.90 14.99
CA PRO A 115 -11.64 -3.79 16.35
C PRO A 115 -12.35 -2.66 17.10
N PRO A 116 -12.65 -2.82 18.39
CA PRO A 116 -13.39 -1.83 19.18
C PRO A 116 -12.62 -0.51 19.34
N ASP A 117 -11.29 -0.56 19.33
CA ASP A 117 -10.39 0.60 19.44
C ASP A 117 -9.11 0.42 18.59
N HIS A 118 -8.28 1.46 18.52
CA HIS A 118 -7.00 1.44 17.79
C HIS A 118 -5.90 0.61 18.46
N HIS A 119 -6.11 0.12 19.69
CA HIS A 119 -5.16 -0.71 20.41
C HIS A 119 -5.40 -2.22 20.21
N SER A 120 -6.58 -2.57 19.69
CA SER A 120 -7.06 -3.93 19.56
C SER A 120 -6.61 -4.62 18.28
N VAL A 121 -6.29 -5.91 18.40
CA VAL A 121 -5.88 -6.80 17.32
C VAL A 121 -6.76 -8.04 17.27
N LEU A 122 -6.87 -8.65 16.08
CA LEU A 122 -7.62 -9.89 15.89
C LEU A 122 -6.81 -11.05 16.47
N ILE A 123 -7.36 -11.77 17.45
CA ILE A 123 -6.70 -12.95 18.02
C ILE A 123 -7.22 -14.27 17.46
N GLY A 124 -8.27 -14.24 16.65
CA GLY A 124 -8.94 -15.41 16.09
C GLY A 124 -10.45 -15.24 16.11
N TRP A 125 -11.17 -16.36 16.03
CA TRP A 125 -12.63 -16.40 16.10
C TRP A 125 -13.10 -17.22 17.30
N SER A 126 -14.27 -16.84 17.82
CA SER A 126 -14.99 -17.61 18.83
C SER A 126 -15.55 -18.92 18.24
N PRO A 127 -16.03 -19.86 19.09
CA PRO A 127 -16.64 -21.10 18.61
C PRO A 127 -17.79 -20.94 17.64
N THR A 128 -18.55 -19.85 17.78
CA THR A 128 -19.66 -19.50 16.89
C THR A 128 -19.22 -18.71 15.66
N GLY A 129 -17.93 -18.40 15.53
CA GLY A 129 -17.39 -17.69 14.39
C GLY A 129 -17.52 -16.16 14.44
N VAL A 130 -17.71 -15.58 15.64
CA VAL A 130 -17.57 -14.13 15.86
C VAL A 130 -16.08 -13.77 16.01
N PRO A 131 -15.55 -12.74 15.32
CA PRO A 131 -14.18 -12.27 15.49
C PRO A 131 -13.88 -11.87 16.94
N LEU A 132 -12.71 -12.29 17.45
CA LEU A 132 -12.26 -11.97 18.79
C LEU A 132 -11.19 -10.88 18.74
N TRP A 133 -11.47 -9.77 19.41
CA TRP A 133 -10.57 -8.63 19.51
C TRP A 133 -10.00 -8.55 20.92
N LYS A 134 -8.68 -8.32 21.03
CA LYS A 134 -8.03 -8.03 22.31
C LYS A 134 -7.03 -6.89 22.14
N ASN A 135 -6.87 -6.11 23.21
CA ASN A 135 -5.78 -5.15 23.31
C ASN A 135 -4.43 -5.86 23.15
N LEU A 136 -3.56 -5.35 22.28
CA LEU A 136 -2.27 -5.97 21.98
C LEU A 136 -1.38 -6.12 23.22
N THR A 137 -1.40 -5.17 24.15
CA THR A 137 -0.66 -5.26 25.41
C THR A 137 -1.11 -6.48 26.21
N SER A 138 -2.42 -6.71 26.33
CA SER A 138 -2.95 -7.89 27.01
C SER A 138 -2.54 -9.20 26.33
N VAL A 139 -2.45 -9.20 24.99
CA VAL A 139 -1.95 -10.36 24.24
C VAL A 139 -0.50 -10.66 24.60
N LEU A 140 0.37 -9.65 24.58
CA LEU A 140 1.80 -9.81 24.91
C LEU A 140 2.01 -10.27 26.36
N ILE A 141 1.20 -9.78 27.31
CA ILE A 141 1.24 -10.21 28.72
C ILE A 141 0.91 -11.70 28.83
N VAL A 142 -0.19 -12.14 28.22
CA VAL A 142 -0.65 -13.53 28.27
C VAL A 142 0.38 -14.47 27.63
N ASP A 143 0.96 -14.05 26.51
CA ASP A 143 2.00 -14.80 25.80
C ASP A 143 3.37 -14.76 26.51
N LYS A 144 3.51 -13.96 27.58
CA LYS A 144 4.79 -13.67 28.27
C LYS A 144 5.88 -13.18 27.30
N ASP A 145 5.47 -12.38 26.31
CA ASP A 145 6.38 -11.85 25.31
C ASP A 145 7.17 -10.66 25.88
N ALA A 146 8.50 -10.76 25.86
CA ALA A 146 9.41 -9.72 26.31
C ALA A 146 9.29 -8.41 25.49
N GLN A 147 8.62 -8.44 24.34
CA GLN A 147 8.39 -7.25 23.54
C GLN A 147 7.51 -6.20 24.21
N ILE A 148 6.80 -6.54 25.30
CA ILE A 148 5.99 -5.57 26.06
C ILE A 148 6.78 -4.34 26.51
N ASP A 149 8.07 -4.51 26.80
CA ASP A 149 8.97 -3.42 27.20
C ASP A 149 9.17 -2.39 26.07
N PHE A 150 8.97 -2.77 24.81
CA PHE A 150 9.02 -1.82 23.71
C PHE A 150 7.74 -1.00 23.55
N LEU A 151 6.63 -1.35 24.21
CA LEU A 151 5.43 -0.50 24.18
C LEU A 151 5.52 0.66 25.18
N TYR A 152 6.06 0.41 26.37
CA TYR A 152 6.02 1.38 27.49
C TYR A 152 7.37 1.64 28.17
N GLY A 153 8.45 1.00 27.72
CA GLY A 153 9.79 1.17 28.29
C GLY A 153 10.50 2.45 27.82
N GLU A 154 11.77 2.58 28.20
CA GLU A 154 12.57 3.79 27.94
C GLU A 154 12.77 4.11 26.44
N LYS A 155 12.67 3.09 25.59
CA LYS A 155 12.82 3.20 24.13
C LYS A 155 11.60 2.57 23.46
N PRO A 156 10.47 3.29 23.41
CA PRO A 156 9.27 2.75 22.81
C PRO A 156 9.47 2.56 21.30
N GLY A 157 8.87 1.50 20.77
CA GLY A 157 8.96 1.13 19.37
C GLY A 157 7.97 0.03 19.01
N PRO A 158 7.83 -0.28 17.72
CA PRO A 158 6.83 -1.24 17.28
C PRO A 158 7.16 -2.66 17.73
N VAL A 159 6.11 -3.40 18.05
CA VAL A 159 6.13 -4.81 18.45
C VAL A 159 5.33 -5.63 17.47
N ILE A 160 5.64 -6.92 17.38
CA ILE A 160 4.97 -7.81 16.45
C ILE A 160 4.96 -9.25 16.93
N THR A 161 3.80 -9.89 16.84
CA THR A 161 3.63 -11.32 17.06
C THR A 161 2.90 -11.97 15.88
N TRP A 162 3.08 -13.27 15.75
CA TRP A 162 2.53 -14.09 14.67
C TRP A 162 1.43 -14.99 15.21
N ARG A 163 0.41 -15.23 14.39
CA ARG A 163 -0.66 -16.21 14.61
C ARG A 163 -0.81 -17.10 13.39
N SER A 164 -0.72 -18.41 13.62
CA SER A 164 -0.94 -19.44 12.61
C SER A 164 -2.42 -19.61 12.27
N GLU A 165 -2.69 -20.37 11.21
CA GLU A 165 -4.05 -20.83 10.87
C GLU A 165 -4.75 -21.47 12.08
N GLY A 166 -4.05 -22.35 12.81
CA GLY A 166 -4.60 -23.01 13.99
C GLY A 166 -4.93 -22.03 15.12
N ASP A 167 -4.02 -21.10 15.42
CA ASP A 167 -4.28 -20.09 16.46
C ASP A 167 -5.53 -19.25 16.17
N LEU A 168 -5.81 -19.01 14.88
CA LEU A 168 -6.95 -18.21 14.44
C LEU A 168 -8.25 -19.00 14.41
N LEU A 169 -8.21 -20.25 13.92
CA LEU A 169 -9.40 -21.02 13.56
C LEU A 169 -9.69 -22.21 14.48
N ASP A 170 -8.75 -22.73 15.28
CA ASP A 170 -8.95 -23.99 16.04
C ASP A 170 -10.14 -23.96 17.00
N ASN A 171 -10.56 -22.77 17.43
CA ASN A 171 -11.70 -22.62 18.33
C ASN A 171 -13.05 -22.66 17.61
N ILE A 172 -13.11 -22.43 16.29
CA ILE A 172 -14.37 -22.34 15.55
C ILE A 172 -14.95 -23.74 15.29
N LEU A 173 -16.27 -23.86 15.41
CA LEU A 173 -16.93 -25.11 15.04
C LEU A 173 -16.93 -25.30 13.51
N PRO A 174 -16.66 -26.51 12.99
CA PRO A 174 -16.59 -26.76 11.55
C PRO A 174 -17.84 -26.35 10.76
N GLU A 175 -19.02 -26.36 11.37
CA GLU A 175 -20.27 -25.95 10.72
C GLU A 175 -20.24 -24.50 10.22
N TYR A 176 -19.46 -23.62 10.86
CA TYR A 176 -19.32 -22.22 10.44
C TYR A 176 -18.28 -22.01 9.32
N LEU A 177 -17.41 -22.99 9.08
CA LEU A 177 -16.36 -22.90 8.05
C LEU A 177 -16.76 -23.57 6.74
N ASN A 178 -17.38 -24.75 6.80
CA ASN A 178 -17.53 -25.63 5.63
C ASN A 178 -18.34 -25.03 4.47
N ASP A 179 -19.34 -24.20 4.78
CA ASP A 179 -20.21 -23.56 3.78
C ASP A 179 -19.91 -22.06 3.61
N SER A 180 -18.78 -21.58 4.14
CA SER A 180 -18.44 -20.17 4.08
C SER A 180 -17.97 -19.76 2.68
N LEU A 181 -18.52 -18.65 2.19
CA LEU A 181 -18.03 -17.97 0.99
C LEU A 181 -16.80 -17.08 1.27
N PHE A 182 -16.40 -16.97 2.55
CA PHE A 182 -15.28 -16.13 2.92
C PHE A 182 -13.95 -16.78 2.59
N ALA A 183 -12.96 -15.95 2.29
CA ALA A 183 -11.60 -16.38 2.08
C ALA A 183 -11.02 -16.97 3.37
N HIS A 184 -10.22 -18.02 3.19
CA HIS A 184 -9.69 -18.82 4.29
C HIS A 184 -8.50 -18.11 4.96
N PRO A 185 -8.54 -17.85 6.29
CA PRO A 185 -7.40 -17.31 7.03
C PRO A 185 -6.21 -18.26 7.05
N VAL A 186 -5.07 -17.83 6.53
CA VAL A 186 -3.82 -18.62 6.55
C VAL A 186 -2.95 -18.24 7.74
N GLY A 187 -3.02 -16.98 8.16
CA GLY A 187 -2.37 -16.49 9.36
C GLY A 187 -2.29 -14.96 9.42
N ALA A 188 -1.83 -14.44 10.55
CA ALA A 188 -1.84 -13.01 10.82
C ALA A 188 -0.58 -12.53 11.56
N LEU A 189 -0.14 -11.33 11.23
CA LEU A 189 0.81 -10.57 12.04
C LEU A 189 0.04 -9.53 12.86
N LEU A 190 0.18 -9.61 14.18
CA LEU A 190 -0.40 -8.66 15.12
C LEU A 190 0.71 -7.68 15.51
N ALA A 191 0.63 -6.45 14.99
CA ALA A 191 1.65 -5.44 15.21
C ALA A 191 1.06 -4.23 15.91
N GLY A 192 1.86 -3.54 16.71
CA GLY A 192 1.44 -2.29 17.34
C GLY A 192 2.62 -1.50 17.87
N GLY A 193 2.34 -0.41 18.61
CA GLY A 193 3.39 0.53 19.01
C GLY A 193 3.80 1.50 17.90
N PHE A 194 2.95 1.66 16.88
CA PHE A 194 3.17 2.67 15.84
C PHE A 194 2.65 4.02 16.30
N ALA A 195 3.45 5.07 16.13
CA ALA A 195 3.07 6.43 16.50
C ALA A 195 1.79 6.87 15.76
N LEU A 196 0.76 7.22 16.54
CA LEU A 196 -0.50 7.80 16.08
C LEU A 196 -0.59 9.24 16.63
N PRO A 197 -0.37 10.27 15.80
CA PRO A 197 -0.48 11.65 16.25
C PRO A 197 -1.94 11.94 16.62
N MET A 198 -2.19 12.46 17.82
CA MET A 198 -3.55 12.81 18.26
C MET A 198 -3.80 14.32 18.14
N PRO A 199 -5.04 14.78 17.85
CA PRO A 199 -5.30 16.20 17.62
C PRO A 199 -5.05 17.13 18.81
N TYR A 200 -5.14 16.62 20.05
CA TYR A 200 -5.13 17.42 21.28
C TYR A 200 -4.30 16.79 22.42
N GLY A 201 -3.23 16.07 22.11
CA GLY A 201 -2.43 15.43 23.16
C GLY A 201 -1.17 14.75 22.68
N ASP A 202 -0.61 13.92 23.56
CA ASP A 202 0.54 13.07 23.27
C ASP A 202 0.23 12.07 22.15
N THR A 203 1.29 11.59 21.50
CA THR A 203 1.20 10.56 20.47
C THR A 203 0.69 9.26 21.12
N ASP A 204 -0.38 8.70 20.57
CA ASP A 204 -0.89 7.39 21.00
C ASP A 204 -0.28 6.27 20.17
N LEU A 205 -0.57 5.01 20.50
CA LEU A 205 -0.06 3.83 19.82
C LEU A 205 -1.15 3.17 18.98
N LEU A 206 -0.86 2.98 17.70
CA LEU A 206 -1.71 2.24 16.79
C LEU A 206 -1.32 0.76 16.77
N SER A 207 -2.33 -0.10 16.82
CA SER A 207 -2.26 -1.52 16.50
C SER A 207 -2.89 -1.82 15.15
N VAL A 208 -2.29 -2.77 14.43
CA VAL A 208 -2.70 -3.22 13.10
C VAL A 208 -2.60 -4.74 13.04
N THR A 209 -3.68 -5.38 12.58
CA THR A 209 -3.66 -6.78 12.19
C THR A 209 -3.40 -6.86 10.69
N ALA A 210 -2.32 -7.54 10.30
CA ALA A 210 -2.03 -7.89 8.92
C ALA A 210 -2.41 -9.36 8.68
N LEU A 211 -3.62 -9.58 8.17
CA LEU A 211 -4.22 -10.90 7.96
C LEU A 211 -4.02 -11.34 6.51
N ILE A 212 -3.48 -12.54 6.29
CA ILE A 212 -3.38 -13.14 4.96
C ILE A 212 -4.54 -14.12 4.74
N LEU A 213 -5.25 -13.92 3.65
CA LEU A 213 -6.46 -14.63 3.27
C LEU A 213 -6.27 -15.35 1.93
N GLU A 214 -6.68 -16.61 1.86
CA GLU A 214 -6.68 -17.47 0.68
C GLU A 214 -8.08 -17.49 0.03
N SER A 215 -8.19 -16.92 -1.17
CA SER A 215 -9.38 -17.01 -2.02
C SER A 215 -9.26 -18.15 -3.02
N ARG A 216 -10.35 -18.91 -3.16
CA ARG A 216 -10.47 -20.08 -4.05
C ARG A 216 -11.42 -19.89 -5.22
N THR A 217 -11.87 -18.66 -5.50
CA THR A 217 -12.94 -18.35 -6.46
C THR A 217 -12.63 -18.84 -7.88
N GLY A 218 -12.99 -20.09 -8.21
CA GLY A 218 -12.94 -20.69 -9.56
C GLY A 218 -11.56 -20.77 -10.21
N ARG A 219 -10.46 -20.61 -9.46
CA ARG A 219 -9.10 -20.51 -10.01
C ARG A 219 -8.30 -21.79 -9.79
N SER A 220 -7.42 -22.10 -10.75
CA SER A 220 -6.46 -23.21 -10.68
C SER A 220 -5.30 -22.95 -9.71
N VAL A 221 -5.09 -21.70 -9.32
CA VAL A 221 -4.06 -21.24 -8.38
C VAL A 221 -4.75 -20.45 -7.27
N PRO A 222 -4.44 -20.71 -5.98
CA PRO A 222 -4.97 -19.91 -4.88
C PRO A 222 -4.54 -18.44 -5.02
N LYS A 223 -5.44 -17.52 -4.70
CA LYS A 223 -5.12 -16.10 -4.60
C LYS A 223 -4.93 -15.74 -3.14
N TYR A 224 -3.74 -15.30 -2.76
CA TYR A 224 -3.47 -14.76 -1.44
C TYR A 224 -3.63 -13.25 -1.45
N SER A 225 -4.24 -12.73 -0.39
CA SER A 225 -4.54 -11.31 -0.25
C SER A 225 -4.22 -10.83 1.16
N LEU A 226 -3.68 -9.61 1.25
CA LEU A 226 -3.37 -8.97 2.52
C LEU A 226 -4.53 -8.06 2.94
N ASN A 227 -5.17 -8.41 4.05
CA ASN A 227 -6.19 -7.60 4.68
C ASN A 227 -5.60 -6.90 5.92
N LEU A 228 -5.49 -5.57 5.86
CA LEU A 228 -5.01 -4.75 6.97
C LEU A 228 -6.21 -4.26 7.77
N ILE A 229 -6.29 -4.66 9.04
CA ILE A 229 -7.42 -4.34 9.91
C ILE A 229 -6.94 -3.50 11.09
N SER A 230 -7.54 -2.34 11.26
CA SER A 230 -7.28 -1.41 12.35
C SER A 230 -8.41 -0.39 12.46
N ASN A 231 -8.74 0.05 13.67
CA ASN A 231 -9.75 1.08 13.92
C ASN A 231 -9.05 2.41 14.24
N THR A 232 -8.65 3.16 13.21
CA THR A 232 -8.00 4.46 13.39
C THR A 232 -9.03 5.54 13.78
N PRO A 233 -8.84 6.28 14.90
CA PRO A 233 -9.77 7.32 15.30
C PRO A 233 -9.74 8.50 14.31
N PRO A 234 -10.88 9.18 14.06
CA PRO A 234 -10.91 10.40 13.27
C PRO A 234 -9.99 11.48 13.85
N PRO A 235 -9.32 12.30 13.01
CA PRO A 235 -9.42 12.39 11.55
C PRO A 235 -8.50 11.41 10.79
N HIS A 236 -7.84 10.48 11.48
CA HIS A 236 -6.89 9.58 10.85
C HIS A 236 -7.61 8.45 10.12
N HIS A 237 -7.04 8.09 8.98
CA HIS A 237 -7.41 6.90 8.24
C HIS A 237 -6.14 6.11 7.97
N LEU A 238 -6.20 4.78 8.10
CA LEU A 238 -5.04 3.91 7.83
C LEU A 238 -4.44 4.18 6.45
N ALA A 239 -5.27 4.37 5.42
CA ALA A 239 -4.81 4.73 4.08
C ALA A 239 -3.99 6.02 4.04
N THR A 240 -4.40 7.04 4.80
CA THR A 240 -3.68 8.31 4.90
C THR A 240 -2.37 8.13 5.65
N LEU A 241 -2.36 7.39 6.76
CA LEU A 241 -1.14 7.09 7.52
C LEU A 241 -0.09 6.35 6.68
N LEU A 242 -0.52 5.46 5.80
CA LEU A 242 0.36 4.76 4.85
C LEU A 242 0.85 5.68 3.72
N GLY A 243 0.04 6.64 3.28
CA GLY A 243 0.36 7.55 2.17
C GLY A 243 1.13 8.81 2.58
N SER A 244 1.06 9.25 3.84
CA SER A 244 1.56 10.56 4.28
C SER A 244 3.05 10.62 4.63
N GLY A 245 3.80 9.52 4.49
CA GLY A 245 5.24 9.55 4.77
C GLY A 245 6.00 8.33 4.26
N THR A 246 6.97 8.56 3.36
CA THR A 246 7.91 7.54 2.84
C THR A 246 8.94 7.06 3.87
N SER A 247 8.89 7.55 5.11
CA SER A 247 9.91 7.31 6.14
C SER A 247 9.40 6.62 7.40
N SER A 248 8.08 6.41 7.57
CA SER A 248 7.55 5.78 8.78
C SER A 248 7.89 4.27 8.82
N ILE A 249 8.09 3.71 10.02
CA ILE A 249 8.33 2.27 10.18
C ILE A 249 7.13 1.47 9.68
N LEU A 250 5.91 1.92 9.97
CA LEU A 250 4.66 1.30 9.53
C LEU A 250 4.58 1.20 8.00
N THR A 251 4.83 2.31 7.30
CA THR A 251 4.76 2.38 5.83
C THR A 251 5.80 1.46 5.19
N ASN A 252 7.04 1.46 5.70
CA ASN A 252 8.11 0.61 5.18
C ASN A 252 7.80 -0.88 5.39
N TRP A 253 7.32 -1.24 6.58
CA TRP A 253 6.95 -2.63 6.88
C TRP A 253 5.79 -3.12 6.01
N ILE A 254 4.69 -2.37 5.93
CA ILE A 254 3.51 -2.75 5.12
C ILE A 254 3.85 -2.79 3.62
N SER A 255 4.65 -1.84 3.12
CA SER A 255 5.06 -1.83 1.71
C SER A 255 5.94 -3.05 1.38
N SER A 256 6.87 -3.40 2.27
CA SER A 256 7.67 -4.62 2.11
C SER A 256 6.80 -5.87 2.13
N LEU A 257 5.87 -5.98 3.08
CA LEU A 257 4.96 -7.14 3.17
C LEU A 257 4.10 -7.28 1.92
N ARG A 258 3.52 -6.18 1.42
CA ARG A 258 2.75 -6.16 0.16
C ARG A 258 3.60 -6.58 -1.03
N SER A 259 4.82 -6.04 -1.14
CA SER A 259 5.72 -6.40 -2.24
C SER A 259 6.10 -7.87 -2.20
N SER A 260 6.44 -8.42 -1.03
CA SER A 260 6.76 -9.84 -0.88
C SER A 260 5.57 -10.72 -1.25
N LEU A 261 4.35 -10.37 -0.82
CA LEU A 261 3.15 -11.13 -1.16
C LEU A 261 2.85 -11.10 -2.67
N ASN A 262 2.99 -9.94 -3.31
CA ASN A 262 2.80 -9.81 -4.75
C ASN A 262 3.84 -10.62 -5.54
N ASN A 263 5.10 -10.61 -5.12
CA ASN A 263 6.15 -11.40 -5.74
C ASN A 263 5.88 -12.91 -5.62
N LEU A 264 5.48 -13.36 -4.42
CA LEU A 264 5.10 -14.76 -4.19
C LEU A 264 3.88 -15.17 -5.05
N GLN A 265 2.85 -14.32 -5.15
CA GLN A 265 1.69 -14.58 -6.00
C GLN A 265 2.08 -14.69 -7.48
N GLN A 266 2.98 -13.83 -7.97
CA GLN A 266 3.51 -13.90 -9.33
C GLN A 266 4.32 -15.18 -9.57
N GLU A 267 5.13 -15.60 -8.61
CA GLU A 267 5.87 -16.85 -8.68
C GLU A 267 4.94 -18.07 -8.77
N LEU A 268 3.93 -18.15 -7.90
CA LEU A 268 2.93 -19.22 -7.93
C LEU A 268 2.18 -19.27 -9.27
N MET A 269 1.80 -18.11 -9.81
CA MET A 269 1.19 -18.02 -11.15
C MET A 269 2.16 -18.46 -12.26
N GLY A 270 3.43 -18.08 -12.17
CA GLY A 270 4.49 -18.46 -13.11
C GLY A 270 4.84 -19.96 -13.08
N LEU A 271 4.77 -20.60 -11.92
CA LEU A 271 4.94 -22.04 -11.77
C LEU A 271 3.74 -22.80 -12.34
N ALA A 272 2.53 -22.32 -12.08
CA ALA A 272 1.30 -22.90 -12.60
C ALA A 272 1.20 -22.82 -14.13
N SER A 273 1.63 -21.72 -14.75
CA SER A 273 1.68 -21.57 -16.21
C SER A 273 2.67 -22.53 -16.87
N LYS A 274 3.73 -22.92 -16.15
CA LYS A 274 4.71 -23.95 -16.55
C LYS A 274 4.25 -25.38 -16.24
N GLY A 275 3.02 -25.57 -15.75
CA GLY A 275 2.47 -26.88 -15.38
C GLY A 275 3.03 -27.49 -14.09
N LYS A 276 3.93 -26.81 -13.39
CA LYS A 276 4.51 -27.24 -12.10
C LYS A 276 3.69 -26.66 -10.96
N ARG A 277 2.52 -27.24 -10.69
CA ARG A 277 1.63 -26.75 -9.63
C ARG A 277 2.11 -27.20 -8.26
N SER A 278 2.31 -26.25 -7.36
CA SER A 278 2.52 -26.53 -5.94
C SER A 278 1.22 -27.02 -5.30
N SER A 279 1.33 -27.88 -4.29
CA SER A 279 0.17 -28.24 -3.46
C SER A 279 -0.30 -27.02 -2.66
N LEU A 280 -1.55 -27.06 -2.19
CA LEU A 280 -2.08 -26.00 -1.31
C LEU A 280 -1.26 -25.89 -0.03
N GLN A 281 -0.93 -27.03 0.57
CA GLN A 281 -0.10 -27.07 1.78
C GLN A 281 1.27 -26.42 1.56
N ALA A 282 1.97 -26.77 0.47
CA ALA A 282 3.26 -26.16 0.14
C ALA A 282 3.12 -24.64 -0.11
N SER A 283 2.02 -24.20 -0.72
CA SER A 283 1.76 -22.77 -0.93
C SER A 283 1.52 -22.03 0.38
N ARG A 284 0.82 -22.65 1.35
CA ARG A 284 0.61 -22.11 2.70
C ARG A 284 1.91 -22.07 3.50
N GLU A 285 2.78 -23.06 3.37
CA GLU A 285 4.11 -23.07 4.00
C GLU A 285 4.96 -21.85 3.56
N LEU A 286 4.97 -21.52 2.26
CA LEU A 286 5.64 -20.32 1.75
C LEU A 286 5.05 -19.01 2.33
N ILE A 287 3.73 -18.98 2.56
CA ILE A 287 3.07 -17.84 3.19
C ILE A 287 3.50 -17.69 4.66
N VAL A 288 3.63 -18.80 5.39
CA VAL A 288 4.15 -18.81 6.76
C VAL A 288 5.58 -18.29 6.81
N GLU A 289 6.45 -18.75 5.90
CA GLU A 289 7.83 -18.25 5.77
C GLU A 289 7.86 -16.74 5.53
N LEU A 290 7.06 -16.23 4.58
CA LEU A 290 6.92 -14.81 4.30
C LEU A 290 6.51 -13.98 5.53
N LEU A 291 5.62 -14.51 6.37
CA LEU A 291 5.16 -13.84 7.58
C LEU A 291 6.25 -13.80 8.67
N ILE A 292 7.01 -14.89 8.81
CA ILE A 292 8.19 -14.94 9.70
C ILE A 292 9.27 -13.95 9.26
N GLU A 293 9.54 -13.86 7.96
CA GLU A 293 10.48 -12.89 7.40
C GLU A 293 10.01 -11.45 7.62
N SER A 294 8.72 -11.18 7.42
CA SER A 294 8.13 -9.86 7.62
C SER A 294 8.20 -9.41 9.10
N ARG A 295 8.00 -10.34 10.04
CA ARG A 295 8.25 -10.10 11.47
C ARG A 295 9.70 -9.68 11.70
N SER A 296 10.65 -10.45 11.20
CA SER A 296 12.10 -10.18 11.35
C SER A 296 12.51 -8.84 10.72
N TYR A 297 11.86 -8.46 9.62
CA TYR A 297 12.06 -7.18 8.97
C TYR A 297 11.60 -6.00 9.84
N LEU A 298 10.43 -6.09 10.47
CA LEU A 298 9.94 -5.03 11.38
C LEU A 298 10.87 -4.88 12.61
N GLU A 299 11.33 -5.98 13.18
CA GLU A 299 12.32 -5.95 14.27
C GLU A 299 13.63 -5.26 13.83
N THR A 300 14.06 -5.51 12.59
CA THR A 300 15.23 -4.83 12.00
C THR A 300 14.99 -3.34 11.82
N LEU A 301 13.81 -2.93 11.35
CA LEU A 301 13.44 -1.51 11.22
C LEU A 301 13.44 -0.81 12.58
N ARG A 302 12.91 -1.45 13.63
CA ARG A 302 12.97 -0.93 15.01
C ARG A 302 14.41 -0.70 15.45
N ARG A 303 15.27 -1.72 15.37
CA ARG A 303 16.70 -1.61 15.76
C ARG A 303 17.44 -0.51 14.99
N ARG A 304 17.12 -0.32 13.70
CA ARG A 304 17.70 0.77 12.89
C ARG A 304 17.22 2.14 13.35
N SER A 305 15.95 2.25 13.75
CA SER A 305 15.40 3.50 14.28
C SER A 305 16.05 3.88 15.62
N GLU A 306 16.31 2.92 16.50
CA GLU A 306 17.02 3.15 17.77
C GLU A 306 18.46 3.64 17.59
N ARG A 307 19.14 3.18 16.52
CA ARG A 307 20.51 3.60 16.19
C ARG A 307 20.57 4.99 15.55
N ARG A 308 19.45 5.52 15.03
CA ARG A 308 19.40 6.89 14.51
C ARG A 308 19.37 7.85 15.70
N THR A 309 20.43 8.61 15.89
CA THR A 309 20.46 9.69 16.88
C THR A 309 19.37 10.73 16.55
N LYS A 310 18.85 11.45 17.57
CA LYS A 310 17.87 12.54 17.39
C LYS A 310 18.26 13.53 16.27
N HIS A 311 19.55 13.78 16.08
CA HIS A 311 20.08 14.59 14.98
C HIS A 311 19.86 14.00 13.57
N ALA A 312 19.81 12.68 13.40
CA ALA A 312 19.54 12.03 12.11
C ALA A 312 18.03 12.05 11.75
N GLN A 313 17.15 11.98 12.75
CA GLN A 313 15.70 12.17 12.56
C GLN A 313 15.38 13.63 12.22
N GLN A 314 15.90 14.60 12.99
CA GLN A 314 15.74 16.04 12.71
C GLN A 314 16.25 16.45 11.32
N ARG A 315 17.29 15.79 10.79
CA ARG A 315 17.80 16.01 9.41
C ARG A 315 16.89 15.46 8.30
N THR A 316 15.97 14.56 8.61
CA THR A 316 15.03 13.99 7.64
C THR A 316 13.82 14.92 7.46
N GLU A 317 13.46 15.67 8.49
CA GLU A 317 12.35 16.63 8.53
C GLU A 317 12.77 18.05 8.11
N ASP A 318 14.06 18.33 7.94
CA ASP A 318 14.58 19.64 7.54
C ASP A 318 14.34 19.92 6.04
N PRO A 319 13.48 20.89 5.66
CA PRO A 319 13.23 21.26 4.27
C PRO A 319 14.46 21.85 3.55
N ASN A 320 15.52 22.24 4.27
CA ASN A 320 16.80 22.70 3.69
C ASN A 320 17.80 21.56 3.44
N ARG A 321 17.33 20.30 3.41
CA ARG A 321 18.20 19.13 3.24
C ARG A 321 19.06 19.26 1.96
N PRO A 322 20.40 19.13 2.06
CA PRO A 322 21.32 19.18 0.91
C PRO A 322 21.06 18.11 -0.17
N THR A 323 20.27 17.09 0.12
CA THR A 323 19.95 16.00 -0.81
C THR A 323 19.04 16.45 -1.95
N SER A 324 18.07 17.33 -1.70
CA SER A 324 17.18 17.86 -2.75
C SER A 324 17.92 18.75 -3.75
N ALA A 325 18.99 19.42 -3.29
CA ALA A 325 19.86 20.24 -4.12
C ALA A 325 20.92 19.44 -4.90
N ALA A 326 21.11 18.14 -4.64
CA ALA A 326 22.23 17.37 -5.19
C ALA A 326 22.26 17.30 -6.72
N ILE A 327 21.09 17.11 -7.35
CA ILE A 327 20.97 17.07 -8.82
C ILE A 327 21.15 18.47 -9.41
N SER A 328 20.56 19.49 -8.78
CA SER A 328 20.72 20.89 -9.22
C SER A 328 22.18 21.35 -9.12
N ASP A 329 22.84 21.03 -8.00
CA ASP A 329 24.24 21.40 -7.77
C ASP A 329 25.16 20.65 -8.75
N LEU A 330 24.88 19.37 -9.05
CA LEU A 330 25.58 18.60 -10.09
C LEU A 330 25.43 19.21 -11.50
N LEU A 331 24.21 19.61 -11.89
CA LEU A 331 23.98 20.21 -13.21
C LEU A 331 24.62 21.60 -13.34
N SER A 332 24.85 22.28 -12.21
CA SER A 332 25.47 23.60 -12.17
C SER A 332 26.98 23.59 -11.94
N CYS A 333 27.58 22.44 -11.64
CA CYS A 333 28.99 22.34 -11.29
C CYS A 333 29.90 22.32 -12.52
N ASP A 334 31.05 22.96 -12.41
CA ASP A 334 32.13 22.86 -13.39
C ASP A 334 33.06 21.69 -13.02
N TYR A 335 33.88 21.20 -13.95
CA TYR A 335 34.81 20.09 -13.70
C TYR A 335 35.79 20.38 -12.56
N LYS A 336 36.05 21.67 -12.29
CA LYS A 336 36.92 22.15 -11.20
C LYS A 336 36.35 21.88 -9.81
N ASP A 337 35.04 21.68 -9.70
CA ASP A 337 34.35 21.37 -8.46
C ASP A 337 34.17 19.84 -8.25
N LEU A 338 34.73 19.02 -9.14
CA LEU A 338 34.73 17.56 -9.08
C LEU A 338 36.03 17.02 -8.49
N PHE A 339 35.87 16.14 -7.50
CA PHE A 339 36.96 15.47 -6.81
C PHE A 339 36.73 13.96 -6.80
N HIS A 340 37.81 13.20 -6.89
CA HIS A 340 37.78 11.76 -6.66
C HIS A 340 38.19 11.46 -5.20
N ASP A 341 37.33 10.79 -4.44
CA ASP A 341 37.68 10.28 -3.10
C ASP A 341 38.49 9.00 -3.26
N ARG A 342 39.78 9.07 -2.89
CA ARG A 342 40.70 7.92 -3.00
C ARG A 342 40.37 6.75 -2.07
N LYS A 343 39.61 6.98 -1.00
CA LYS A 343 39.33 5.93 -0.02
C LYS A 343 38.18 5.03 -0.45
N GLU A 344 37.12 5.63 -0.99
CA GLU A 344 35.85 4.94 -1.27
C GLU A 344 35.58 4.80 -2.78
N SER A 345 36.50 5.26 -3.64
CA SER A 345 36.36 5.26 -5.12
C SER A 345 35.07 5.94 -5.60
N THR A 346 34.69 7.03 -4.94
CA THR A 346 33.47 7.82 -5.24
C THR A 346 33.80 9.19 -5.80
N VAL A 347 32.89 9.75 -6.60
CA VAL A 347 32.98 11.12 -7.11
C VAL A 347 32.34 12.07 -6.10
N VAL A 348 33.06 13.13 -5.74
CA VAL A 348 32.66 14.14 -4.77
C VAL A 348 32.49 15.47 -5.48
N ILE A 349 31.34 16.09 -5.26
CA ILE A 349 30.97 17.36 -5.89
C ILE A 349 30.83 18.42 -4.82
N ARG A 350 31.45 19.57 -5.06
CA ARG A 350 31.31 20.73 -4.20
C ARG A 350 30.15 21.61 -4.69
N GLY A 351 29.02 21.54 -3.97
CA GLY A 351 27.87 22.42 -4.15
C GLY A 351 28.05 23.78 -3.45
N ARG A 352 27.06 24.66 -3.63
CA ARG A 352 27.08 26.01 -3.02
C ARG A 352 26.93 25.93 -1.50
N GLN A 353 27.45 26.94 -0.79
CA GLN A 353 27.36 27.06 0.68
C GLN A 353 27.96 25.87 1.47
N GLY A 354 29.03 25.25 0.95
CA GLY A 354 29.72 24.16 1.64
C GLY A 354 28.99 22.81 1.60
N ARG A 355 27.94 22.69 0.77
CA ARG A 355 27.31 21.41 0.46
C ARG A 355 28.28 20.53 -0.33
N ILE A 356 28.35 19.27 0.05
CA ILE A 356 29.14 18.25 -0.61
C ILE A 356 28.19 17.10 -0.96
N HIS A 357 28.25 16.67 -2.21
CA HIS A 357 27.47 15.54 -2.72
C HIS A 357 28.42 14.43 -3.14
N ILE A 358 28.09 13.21 -2.78
CA ILE A 358 28.89 12.03 -3.11
C ILE A 358 28.08 11.17 -4.05
N PHE A 359 28.69 10.82 -5.17
CA PHE A 359 28.13 10.00 -6.24
C PHE A 359 29.01 8.77 -6.47
N THR A 360 28.40 7.69 -6.97
CA THR A 360 29.16 6.58 -7.55
C THR A 360 29.85 7.03 -8.85
N ALA A 361 30.82 6.27 -9.34
CA ALA A 361 31.44 6.51 -10.65
C ALA A 361 30.41 6.53 -11.80
N ASN A 362 29.28 5.84 -11.63
CA ASN A 362 28.18 5.77 -12.60
C ASN A 362 27.13 6.89 -12.40
N GLY A 363 27.38 7.87 -11.52
CA GLY A 363 26.49 9.02 -11.37
C GLY A 363 25.30 8.84 -10.44
N ARG A 364 25.22 7.74 -9.68
CA ARG A 364 24.15 7.54 -8.69
C ARG A 364 24.49 8.30 -7.42
N HIS A 365 23.58 9.16 -6.96
CA HIS A 365 23.75 9.89 -5.70
C HIS A 365 23.75 8.92 -4.51
N ILE A 366 24.78 9.00 -3.67
CA ILE A 366 24.95 8.19 -2.47
C ILE A 366 24.48 8.98 -1.25
N THR A 367 25.03 10.19 -1.05
CA THR A 367 24.73 11.01 0.12
C THR A 367 25.14 12.46 -0.08
N SER A 368 24.56 13.36 0.73
CA SER A 368 24.92 14.78 0.79
C SER A 368 25.23 15.19 2.22
N ALA A 369 26.21 16.07 2.40
CA ALA A 369 26.57 16.64 3.70
C ALA A 369 26.97 18.11 3.55
N ILE A 370 26.97 18.88 4.65
CA ILE A 370 27.56 20.21 4.70
C ILE A 370 28.89 20.12 5.44
N TYR A 371 29.95 20.64 4.85
CA TYR A 371 31.25 20.77 5.48
C TYR A 371 31.63 22.24 5.60
N SER A 372 32.36 22.59 6.67
CA SER A 372 33.03 23.89 6.74
C SER A 372 34.11 23.99 5.65
N ASN A 373 34.42 25.20 5.21
CA ASN A 373 35.47 25.43 4.21
C ASN A 373 36.82 24.86 4.69
N ASP A 374 37.15 24.97 5.98
CA ASP A 374 38.38 24.42 6.55
C ASP A 374 38.45 22.89 6.45
N ALA A 375 37.32 22.21 6.68
CA ALA A 375 37.24 20.75 6.57
C ALA A 375 37.40 20.27 5.12
N ILE A 376 36.89 21.03 4.15
CA ILE A 376 37.07 20.76 2.71
C ILE A 376 38.54 20.94 2.33
N GLN A 377 39.14 22.08 2.68
CA GLN A 377 40.54 22.38 2.36
C GLN A 377 41.50 21.38 3.00
N THR A 378 41.24 20.96 4.24
CA THR A 378 42.05 19.94 4.92
C THR A 378 42.02 18.60 4.19
N ARG A 379 40.88 18.20 3.60
CA ARG A 379 40.74 16.94 2.86
C ARG A 379 41.43 16.98 1.50
N ILE A 380 41.43 18.15 0.85
CA ILE A 380 42.18 18.40 -0.39
C ILE A 380 43.68 18.40 -0.10
N ALA A 381 44.14 19.17 0.90
CA ALA A 381 45.55 19.29 1.28
C ALA A 381 46.17 17.95 1.72
N ARG A 382 45.39 17.09 2.38
CA ARG A 382 45.81 15.73 2.76
C ARG A 382 45.73 14.71 1.61
N GLY A 383 45.37 15.13 0.41
CA GLY A 383 45.30 14.28 -0.79
C GLY A 383 44.17 13.23 -0.76
N ARG A 384 43.19 13.38 0.14
CA ARG A 384 42.03 12.48 0.24
C ARG A 384 41.06 12.71 -0.91
N TRP A 385 40.85 13.98 -1.25
CA TRP A 385 40.07 14.42 -2.41
C TRP A 385 41.03 14.98 -3.45
N LYS A 386 41.14 14.29 -4.58
CA LYS A 386 41.99 14.73 -5.69
C LYS A 386 41.10 15.30 -6.79
N SER A 387 41.39 16.50 -7.27
CA SER A 387 40.67 17.08 -8.41
C SER A 387 40.69 16.12 -9.59
N MET A 388 39.53 15.96 -10.24
CA MET A 388 39.43 15.12 -11.42
C MET A 388 40.15 15.77 -12.60
N GLU A 389 40.72 14.93 -13.47
CA GLU A 389 41.26 15.37 -14.75
C GLU A 389 40.12 15.88 -15.64
N GLU A 390 40.33 16.97 -16.37
CA GLU A 390 39.31 17.68 -17.16
C GLU A 390 38.53 16.72 -18.08
N ASN A 391 39.23 15.86 -18.82
CA ASN A 391 38.59 14.88 -19.71
C ASN A 391 37.67 13.89 -18.96
N LYS A 392 38.04 13.47 -17.74
CA LYS A 392 37.24 12.54 -16.93
C LYS A 392 36.08 13.23 -16.23
N GLY A 393 36.28 14.48 -15.80
CA GLY A 393 35.22 15.31 -15.22
C GLY A 393 34.12 15.61 -16.25
N CYS A 394 34.49 16.06 -17.45
CA CYS A 394 33.54 16.33 -18.52
C CYS A 394 32.79 15.06 -18.96
N ALA A 395 33.49 13.94 -19.13
CA ALA A 395 32.85 12.66 -19.48
C ALA A 395 31.85 12.19 -18.42
N PHE A 396 32.14 12.40 -17.13
CA PHE A 396 31.20 12.10 -16.05
C PHE A 396 29.96 13.00 -16.10
N LEU A 397 30.12 14.31 -16.28
CA LEU A 397 28.99 15.24 -16.38
C LEU A 397 28.10 14.98 -17.60
N GLU A 398 28.70 14.64 -18.75
CA GLU A 398 27.95 14.20 -19.94
C GLU A 398 27.22 12.88 -19.73
N HIS A 399 27.83 11.94 -19.00
CA HIS A 399 27.19 10.66 -18.71
C HIS A 399 25.95 10.85 -17.82
N VAL A 400 26.06 11.65 -16.76
CA VAL A 400 24.93 11.90 -15.86
C VAL A 400 23.83 12.72 -16.52
N SER A 401 24.16 13.70 -17.35
CA SER A 401 23.15 14.48 -18.09
C SER A 401 22.34 13.61 -19.06
N LYS A 402 22.99 12.64 -19.72
CA LYS A 402 22.30 11.64 -20.57
C LYS A 402 21.37 10.72 -19.79
N ILE A 403 21.77 10.28 -18.59
CA ILE A 403 20.92 9.45 -17.71
C ILE A 403 19.67 10.24 -17.25
N LEU A 404 19.84 11.51 -16.89
CA LEU A 404 18.73 12.35 -16.41
C LEU A 404 17.77 12.76 -17.54
N ALA A 405 18.24 12.83 -18.80
CA ALA A 405 17.41 13.18 -19.96
C ALA A 405 16.51 12.02 -20.46
N LYS A 406 16.73 10.78 -20.02
CA LYS A 406 15.88 9.61 -20.31
C LYS A 406 15.20 9.11 -19.03
N PRO A 407 14.11 9.73 -18.54
CA PRO A 407 13.33 9.12 -17.48
C PRO A 407 12.43 8.05 -18.10
N GLY A 408 12.88 6.80 -18.18
CA GLY A 408 11.99 5.73 -18.65
C GLY A 408 12.52 4.32 -18.82
N GLU A 409 13.83 4.07 -18.95
CA GLU A 409 14.34 2.72 -19.18
C GLU A 409 15.66 2.49 -18.42
N ASP A 410 15.84 1.27 -17.93
CA ASP A 410 17.03 0.68 -17.31
C ASP A 410 17.20 0.77 -15.79
N SER A 411 16.47 -0.10 -15.08
CA SER A 411 17.01 -0.81 -13.92
C SER A 411 16.79 -2.32 -14.03
N SER A 412 17.28 -2.93 -15.11
CA SER A 412 17.42 -4.38 -15.20
C SER A 412 18.52 -4.76 -16.19
N ALA A 413 19.78 -4.56 -15.82
CA ALA A 413 20.90 -5.35 -16.32
C ALA A 413 22.15 -5.10 -15.48
N ASN A 414 22.87 -6.19 -15.22
CA ASN A 414 24.21 -6.30 -14.62
C ASN A 414 24.32 -6.24 -13.09
N ASP A 415 23.97 -7.35 -12.45
CA ASP A 415 24.86 -7.99 -11.46
C ASP A 415 25.03 -9.46 -11.86
N ALA A 416 26.00 -9.70 -12.72
CA ALA A 416 26.59 -11.02 -12.98
C ALA A 416 28.04 -10.80 -13.39
N SER A 417 28.93 -10.73 -12.40
CA SER A 417 30.36 -11.06 -12.47
C SER A 417 30.87 -11.32 -11.06
#